data_AF-A0A447TXD3-F1
#
_entry.id   AF-A0A447TXD3-F1
#
_cell.length_a   1.000
_cell.length_b   1.000
_cell.length_c   1.000
_cell.angle_alpha   90.00
_cell.angle_beta   90.00
_cell.angle_gamma   90.00
#
_symmetry.space_group_name_H-M   'P 1'
#
loop_
_entity.id
_entity.type
_entity.pdbx_description
1 polymer ?
#
loop_
_entity_poly.entity_id
_entity_poly.type
_entity_poly.pdbx_seq_one_letter_code
_entity_poly.pdbx_strand_id
1 'polypeptide(L)'
;MQGATALKFGIYYGKSKSDPTVRYRFTQKFGDDDSTNKEVFANVKDALLDLIQSGKELDFRAIDENPLSQMFKAKILSLYFPEHFINICSKDHLKEIAMEMGIKEQQFISKYQHLLFKKKTRA
;
A
#
# COMPACT_ATOMS: atom_id res chain seq x y z
N MET A 1 2.35 -8.62 -16.66
CA MET A 1 2.00 -8.51 -15.23
C MET A 1 2.06 -9.89 -14.59
N GLN A 2 3.08 -10.21 -13.79
CA GLN A 2 3.06 -11.41 -12.95
C GLN A 2 2.21 -11.11 -11.70
N GLY A 3 1.37 -12.07 -11.28
CA GLY A 3 0.61 -11.93 -10.04
C GLY A 3 1.56 -11.83 -8.84
N ALA A 4 1.48 -10.73 -8.08
CA ALA A 4 2.28 -10.60 -6.86
C ALA A 4 1.76 -11.53 -5.74
N THR A 5 2.67 -12.02 -4.89
CA THR A 5 2.38 -13.01 -3.83
C THR A 5 1.31 -12.53 -2.86
N ALA A 6 0.51 -13.44 -2.30
CA ALA A 6 -0.55 -13.11 -1.34
C ALA A 6 -0.03 -12.44 -0.05
N LEU A 7 1.27 -12.62 0.27
CA LEU A 7 1.96 -11.98 1.39
C LEU A 7 1.82 -10.45 1.40
N LYS A 8 1.65 -9.81 0.24
CA LYS A 8 1.49 -8.35 0.13
C LYS A 8 0.25 -7.78 0.86
N PHE A 9 -0.69 -8.64 1.25
CA PHE A 9 -1.91 -8.28 1.99
C PHE A 9 -1.77 -8.46 3.51
N GLY A 10 -0.59 -8.85 4.01
CA GLY A 10 -0.34 -9.04 5.44
C GLY A 10 -0.70 -10.44 5.92
N ILE A 11 -1.97 -10.85 5.79
CA ILE A 11 -2.47 -12.20 6.14
C ILE A 11 -3.33 -12.78 5.01
N TYR A 12 -3.22 -14.08 4.75
CA TYR A 12 -4.03 -14.78 3.75
C TYR A 12 -4.23 -16.26 4.12
N TYR A 13 -5.28 -16.88 3.58
CA TYR A 13 -5.53 -18.31 3.71
C TYR A 13 -5.11 -19.02 2.42
N GLY A 14 -4.16 -19.96 2.49
CA GLY A 14 -3.68 -20.64 1.30
C GLY A 14 -2.40 -21.46 1.51
N LYS A 15 -1.79 -21.84 0.37
CA LYS A 15 -0.51 -22.56 0.31
C LYS A 15 0.62 -21.64 -0.16
N SER A 16 1.86 -21.99 0.17
CA SER A 16 3.05 -21.36 -0.40
C SER A 16 3.73 -22.32 -1.39
N LYS A 17 4.77 -21.86 -2.10
CA LYS A 17 5.59 -22.74 -2.95
C LYS A 17 6.36 -23.78 -2.13
N SER A 18 6.81 -23.42 -0.93
CA SER A 18 7.62 -24.26 -0.05
C SER A 18 6.78 -25.15 0.87
N ASP A 19 5.52 -24.81 1.10
CA ASP A 19 4.61 -25.54 1.98
C ASP A 19 3.22 -25.63 1.34
N PRO A 20 2.83 -26.82 0.83
CA PRO A 20 1.57 -27.04 0.12
C PRO A 20 0.34 -27.06 1.04
N THR A 21 0.54 -27.09 2.36
CA THR A 21 -0.54 -27.13 3.35
C THR A 21 -1.41 -25.89 3.25
N VAL A 22 -2.73 -26.05 3.22
CA VAL A 22 -3.66 -24.92 3.20
C VAL A 22 -3.93 -24.47 4.63
N ARG A 23 -3.44 -23.27 4.98
CA ARG A 23 -3.61 -22.66 6.30
C ARG A 23 -3.55 -21.14 6.21
N TYR A 24 -3.90 -20.46 7.30
CA TYR A 24 -3.56 -19.05 7.43
C TYR A 24 -2.04 -18.86 7.45
N ARG A 25 -1.60 -17.81 6.79
CA ARG A 25 -0.20 -17.40 6.64
C ARG A 25 -0.12 -15.90 6.70
N PHE A 26 0.93 -15.38 7.30
CA PHE A 26 1.14 -13.94 7.39
C PHE A 26 2.59 -13.55 7.22
N THR A 27 2.82 -12.25 7.03
CA THR A 27 4.17 -11.68 7.04
C THR A 27 4.56 -11.25 8.44
N GLN A 28 5.85 -11.37 8.75
CA GLN A 28 6.46 -10.92 10.01
C GLN A 28 6.28 -9.42 10.33
N LYS A 29 5.73 -8.63 9.38
CA LYS A 29 5.36 -7.22 9.59
C LYS A 29 4.16 -7.02 10.51
N PHE A 30 3.33 -8.03 10.69
CA PHE A 30 2.04 -7.92 11.41
C PHE A 30 1.91 -8.90 12.58
N GLY A 31 2.97 -9.65 12.88
CA GLY A 31 3.03 -10.65 13.94
C GLY A 31 4.28 -11.50 13.80
N ASP A 32 4.64 -12.20 14.85
CA ASP A 32 5.77 -13.13 14.94
C ASP A 32 5.32 -14.61 14.91
N ASP A 33 6.26 -15.53 15.10
CA ASP A 33 5.99 -16.97 15.09
C ASP A 33 5.07 -17.42 16.25
N ASP A 34 4.97 -16.62 17.32
CA ASP A 34 4.10 -16.88 18.48
C ASP A 34 2.71 -16.23 18.33
N SER A 35 2.53 -15.35 17.34
CA SER A 35 1.30 -14.61 17.11
C SER A 35 0.17 -15.50 16.57
N THR A 36 -1.04 -15.30 17.09
CA THR A 36 -2.24 -15.97 16.58
C THR A 36 -2.76 -15.30 15.31
N ASN A 37 -3.45 -16.06 14.44
CA ASN A 37 -4.06 -15.49 13.22
C ASN A 37 -5.04 -14.34 13.51
N LYS A 38 -5.69 -14.35 14.68
CA LYS A 38 -6.63 -13.31 15.10
C LYS A 38 -5.92 -12.00 15.45
N GLU A 39 -4.81 -12.07 16.17
CA GLU A 39 -3.97 -10.91 16.50
C GLU A 39 -3.38 -10.30 15.23
N VAL A 40 -2.83 -11.14 14.34
CA VAL A 40 -2.28 -10.65 13.08
C VAL A 40 -3.34 -9.99 12.20
N PHE A 41 -4.55 -10.57 12.14
CA PHE A 41 -5.65 -9.95 11.42
C PHE A 41 -6.06 -8.59 12.02
N ALA A 42 -6.07 -8.47 13.35
CA ALA A 42 -6.31 -7.19 14.02
C ALA A 42 -5.23 -6.16 13.65
N ASN A 43 -3.95 -6.54 13.66
CA ASN A 43 -2.85 -5.64 13.27
C ASN A 43 -2.95 -5.16 11.81
N VAL A 44 -3.35 -6.05 10.88
CA VAL A 44 -3.60 -5.66 9.47
C VAL A 44 -4.77 -4.68 9.38
N LYS A 45 -5.84 -4.91 10.15
CA LYS A 45 -7.00 -4.03 10.21
C LYS A 45 -6.62 -2.65 10.76
N ASP A 46 -5.84 -2.59 11.83
CA ASP A 46 -5.41 -1.33 12.43
C ASP A 46 -4.53 -0.55 11.45
N ALA A 47 -3.60 -1.22 10.75
CA ALA A 47 -2.82 -0.59 9.69
C ALA A 47 -3.68 -0.06 8.52
N LEU A 48 -4.81 -0.70 8.20
CA LEU A 48 -5.75 -0.18 7.19
C LEU A 48 -6.48 1.06 7.68
N LEU A 49 -6.90 1.08 8.96
CA LEU A 49 -7.56 2.23 9.56
C LEU A 49 -6.61 3.43 9.64
N ASP A 50 -5.37 3.20 10.08
CA ASP A 50 -4.32 4.23 10.10
C ASP A 50 -4.05 4.79 8.72
N LEU A 51 -3.94 3.93 7.70
CA LEU A 51 -3.74 4.36 6.31
C LEU A 51 -4.88 5.26 5.82
N ILE A 52 -6.13 4.92 6.14
CA ILE A 52 -7.30 5.72 5.76
C ILE A 52 -7.24 7.09 6.47
N GLN A 53 -6.90 7.11 7.76
CA GLN A 53 -6.78 8.37 8.50
C GLN A 53 -5.67 9.26 7.93
N SER A 54 -4.46 8.71 7.71
CA SER A 54 -3.35 9.46 7.10
C SER A 54 -3.68 9.92 5.68
N GLY A 55 -4.43 9.12 4.91
CA GLY A 55 -4.93 9.48 3.58
C GLY A 55 -5.87 10.69 3.60
N LYS A 56 -6.75 10.76 4.59
CA LYS A 56 -7.67 11.89 4.80
C LYS A 56 -6.94 13.18 5.17
N GLU A 57 -5.87 13.07 5.97
CA GLU A 57 -5.06 14.20 6.42
C GLU A 57 -3.97 14.61 5.42
N LEU A 58 -3.78 13.82 4.34
CA LEU A 58 -2.67 13.94 3.40
C LEU A 58 -1.29 13.89 4.09
N ASP A 59 -1.18 13.11 5.16
CA ASP A 59 0.11 12.85 5.81
C ASP A 59 0.92 11.83 5.00
N PHE A 60 1.67 12.34 4.02
CA PHE A 60 2.48 11.52 3.12
C PHE A 60 3.56 10.71 3.84
N ARG A 61 4.05 11.18 4.98
CA ARG A 61 5.06 10.46 5.76
C ARG A 61 4.42 9.24 6.42
N ALA A 62 3.31 9.45 7.14
CA ALA A 62 2.59 8.36 7.80
C ALA A 62 2.08 7.31 6.79
N ILE A 63 1.59 7.77 5.62
CA ILE A 63 1.21 6.86 4.52
C ILE A 63 2.41 5.99 4.09
N ASP A 64 3.57 6.59 3.86
CA ASP A 64 4.74 5.87 3.35
C ASP A 64 5.37 4.95 4.42
N GLU A 65 5.32 5.32 5.69
CA GLU A 65 5.80 4.52 6.84
C GLU A 65 4.84 3.37 7.20
N ASN A 66 3.55 3.44 6.81
CA ASN A 66 2.58 2.38 7.06
C ASN A 66 3.06 1.00 6.54
N PRO A 67 2.90 -0.09 7.32
CA PRO A 67 3.52 -1.40 7.05
C PRO A 67 2.95 -2.14 5.84
N LEU A 68 1.77 -1.75 5.35
CA LEU A 68 1.13 -2.33 4.18
C LEU A 68 2.03 -2.18 2.93
N SER A 69 1.94 -3.16 2.03
CA SER A 69 2.72 -3.10 0.78
C SER A 69 2.35 -1.87 -0.06
N GLN A 70 3.31 -1.30 -0.79
CA GLN A 70 3.07 -0.11 -1.62
C GLN A 70 1.88 -0.26 -2.55
N MET A 71 1.74 -1.43 -3.19
CA MET A 71 0.62 -1.71 -4.07
C MET A 71 -0.70 -1.65 -3.31
N PHE A 72 -0.76 -2.23 -2.11
CA PHE A 72 -1.98 -2.25 -1.33
C PHE A 72 -2.34 -0.84 -0.84
N LYS A 73 -1.34 -0.07 -0.38
CA LYS A 73 -1.52 1.33 0.02
C LYS A 73 -2.12 2.18 -1.10
N ALA A 74 -1.51 2.14 -2.29
CA ALA A 74 -2.00 2.90 -3.45
C ALA A 74 -3.42 2.49 -3.87
N LYS A 75 -3.77 1.19 -3.81
CA LYS A 75 -5.15 0.73 -4.09
C LYS A 75 -6.16 1.28 -3.10
N ILE A 76 -5.87 1.19 -1.80
CA ILE A 76 -6.79 1.69 -0.77
C ILE A 76 -6.94 3.21 -0.88
N LEU A 77 -5.85 3.95 -1.03
CA LEU A 77 -5.89 5.41 -1.13
C LEU A 77 -6.64 5.89 -2.37
N SER A 78 -6.38 5.29 -3.54
CA SER A 78 -7.10 5.66 -4.77
C SER A 78 -8.57 5.24 -4.78
N LEU A 79 -8.95 4.23 -3.99
CA LEU A 79 -10.34 3.80 -3.82
C LEU A 79 -11.12 4.73 -2.89
N TYR A 80 -10.56 5.08 -1.73
CA TYR A 80 -11.25 5.89 -0.71
C TYR A 80 -11.11 7.39 -0.94
N PHE A 81 -10.04 7.83 -1.60
CA PHE A 81 -9.73 9.23 -1.86
C PHE A 81 -9.40 9.46 -3.34
N PRO A 82 -10.35 9.16 -4.26
CA PRO A 82 -10.12 9.29 -5.70
C PRO A 82 -9.82 10.73 -6.14
N GLU A 83 -10.22 11.72 -5.34
CA GLU A 83 -9.93 13.15 -5.54
C GLU A 83 -8.54 13.59 -5.05
N HIS A 84 -7.73 12.65 -4.55
CA HIS A 84 -6.41 12.95 -4.00
C HIS A 84 -5.33 11.99 -4.48
N PHE A 85 -5.68 10.79 -4.95
CA PHE A 85 -4.70 9.78 -5.35
C PHE A 85 -5.11 9.09 -6.65
N ILE A 86 -4.11 8.74 -7.47
CA ILE A 86 -4.30 7.98 -8.71
C ILE A 86 -4.09 6.49 -8.49
N ASN A 87 -4.76 5.65 -9.28
CA ASN A 87 -4.61 4.20 -9.24
C ASN A 87 -3.35 3.72 -9.99
N ILE A 88 -2.18 4.27 -9.65
CA ILE A 88 -0.87 3.77 -10.09
C ILE A 88 -0.15 3.23 -8.86
N CYS A 89 -0.03 1.91 -8.81
CA CYS A 89 0.41 1.19 -7.61
C CYS A 89 1.92 0.90 -7.57
N SER A 90 2.63 1.06 -8.68
CA SER A 90 4.07 0.84 -8.77
C SER A 90 4.81 2.09 -8.31
N LYS A 91 5.74 1.95 -7.36
CA LYS A 91 6.61 3.04 -6.91
C LYS A 91 7.43 3.61 -8.07
N ASP A 92 7.99 2.73 -8.88
CA ASP A 92 8.89 3.12 -9.96
C ASP A 92 8.13 3.87 -11.05
N HIS A 93 6.96 3.35 -11.47
CA HIS A 93 6.12 4.04 -12.44
C HIS A 93 5.61 5.38 -11.92
N LEU A 94 5.25 5.49 -10.63
CA LEU A 94 4.85 6.78 -10.05
C LEU A 94 5.96 7.81 -10.16
N LYS A 95 7.20 7.40 -9.87
CA LYS A 95 8.36 8.29 -9.95
C LYS A 95 8.69 8.64 -11.40
N GLU A 96 8.77 7.66 -12.29
CA GLU A 96 9.05 7.87 -13.72
C GLU A 96 8.05 8.85 -14.34
N ILE A 97 6.75 8.59 -14.19
CA ILE A 97 5.70 9.45 -14.73
C ILE A 97 5.76 10.84 -14.10
N ALA A 98 5.99 10.95 -12.78
CA ALA A 98 6.12 12.25 -12.13
C ALA A 98 7.27 13.08 -12.72
N MET A 99 8.43 12.45 -12.94
CA MET A 99 9.60 13.10 -13.52
C MET A 99 9.37 13.51 -14.98
N GLU A 100 8.76 12.66 -15.80
CA GLU A 100 8.35 12.99 -17.18
C GLU A 100 7.36 14.16 -17.21
N MET A 101 6.47 14.23 -16.21
CA MET A 101 5.56 15.35 -16.02
C MET A 101 6.24 16.54 -15.33
N GLY A 102 7.56 16.60 -15.18
CA GLY A 102 8.27 17.75 -14.60
C GLY A 102 7.94 18.02 -13.12
N ILE A 103 7.42 17.03 -12.40
CA ILE A 103 7.30 17.07 -10.94
C ILE A 103 8.69 16.82 -10.36
N LYS A 104 9.18 17.73 -9.51
CA LYS A 104 10.47 17.58 -8.83
C LYS A 104 10.49 16.33 -7.94
N GLU A 105 11.68 15.79 -7.69
CA GLU A 105 11.87 14.66 -6.79
C GLU A 105 11.21 14.92 -5.42
N GLN A 106 10.46 13.94 -4.93
CA GLN A 106 9.78 13.94 -3.65
C GLN A 106 10.35 12.84 -2.77
N GLN A 107 10.35 13.09 -1.46
CA GLN A 107 10.76 12.11 -0.45
C GLN A 107 9.77 10.93 -0.32
N PHE A 108 8.47 11.21 -0.46
CA PHE A 108 7.40 10.25 -0.24
C PHE A 108 6.69 9.89 -1.54
N ILE A 109 6.40 8.61 -1.72
CA ILE A 109 5.78 8.04 -2.92
C ILE A 109 4.30 8.37 -3.00
N SER A 110 3.60 8.39 -1.87
CA SER A 110 2.23 8.90 -1.78
C SER A 110 2.10 10.36 -2.26
N LYS A 111 3.14 11.18 -2.06
CA LYS A 111 3.17 12.56 -2.55
C LYS A 111 3.23 12.64 -4.07
N TYR A 112 3.94 11.72 -4.74
CA TYR A 112 3.89 11.63 -6.21
C TYR A 112 2.47 11.35 -6.71
N GLN A 113 1.74 10.40 -6.08
CA GLN A 113 0.34 10.12 -6.45
C GLN A 113 -0.53 11.39 -6.38
N HIS A 114 -0.39 12.14 -5.29
CA HIS A 114 -1.15 13.36 -5.08
C HIS A 114 -0.84 14.48 -6.08
N LEU A 115 0.44 14.69 -6.37
CA LEU A 115 0.86 15.71 -7.33
C LEU A 115 0.47 15.34 -8.76
N LEU A 116 0.56 14.06 -9.12
CA LEU A 116 0.10 13.57 -10.41
C LEU A 116 -1.42 13.73 -10.57
N PHE A 117 -2.20 13.43 -9.52
CA PHE A 117 -3.64 13.71 -9.51
C PHE A 117 -3.91 15.20 -9.79
N LYS A 118 -3.30 16.10 -9.01
CA LYS A 118 -3.47 17.55 -9.17
C LYS A 118 -3.08 18.06 -10.55
N LYS A 119 -2.10 17.42 -11.20
CA LYS A 119 -1.68 17.78 -12.55
C LYS A 119 -2.65 17.26 -13.60
N LYS A 120 -3.17 16.03 -13.44
CA LYS A 120 -4.21 15.45 -14.30
C LYS A 120 -5.48 16.30 -14.33
N THR A 121 -5.93 16.83 -13.19
CA THR A 121 -7.16 17.65 -13.11
C THR A 121 -7.01 19.08 -13.63
N ARG A 122 -5.79 19.52 -13.92
CA ARG A 122 -5.50 20.86 -14.47
C ARG A 122 -5.29 20.85 -15.99
N ALA A 123 -5.17 19.66 -16.58
CA ALA A 123 -5.10 19.45 -18.03
C ALA A 123 -6.51 19.28 -18.59
#